data_AF-H6Q7Y7-F1
#
_entry.id   AF-H6Q7Y7-F1
#
_cell.length_a   1.000
_cell.length_b   1.000
_cell.length_c   1.000
_cell.angle_alpha   90.00
_cell.angle_beta   90.00
_cell.angle_gamma   90.00
#
_symmetry.space_group_name_H-M   'P 1'
#
loop_
_entity.id
_entity.type
_entity.pdbx_description
1 polymer ?
#
loop_
_entity_poly.entity_id
_entity_poly.type
_entity_poly.pdbx_seq_one_letter_code
_entity_poly.pdbx_strand_id
1 'polypeptide(L)'
;MKIITVVGPPGSGKTLVATSVAIYLYLASASTVYIDATPDKTGAKLVKNYVPLAADIHEARDMDADYAVIDAPPYEVPRANYYVVVLEQPDLKVVRIPKEPNVKVVANKLTSKWMLWRERLAIPYDPTIAWSMQEGYPPLAVANVKSWRRIRNIAKEIGDAV
;
A
#
# COMPACT_ATOMS: atom_id res chain seq x y z
N MET A 1 0.41 -7.97 17.44
CA MET A 1 0.04 -7.62 16.06
C MET A 1 -0.42 -6.16 15.92
N LYS A 2 0.24 -5.39 15.05
CA LYS A 2 -0.18 -4.07 14.57
C LYS A 2 -0.87 -4.21 13.20
N ILE A 3 -1.99 -3.54 13.01
CA ILE A 3 -2.79 -3.59 11.78
C ILE A 3 -2.58 -2.30 11.00
N ILE A 4 -2.17 -2.43 9.74
CA ILE A 4 -2.02 -1.35 8.78
C ILE A 4 -3.09 -1.56 7.71
N THR A 5 -4.02 -0.62 7.56
CA THR A 5 -5.05 -0.70 6.51
C THR A 5 -4.81 0.35 5.45
N VAL A 6 -4.77 -0.08 4.18
CA VAL A 6 -4.62 0.79 3.03
C VAL A 6 -5.99 1.04 2.42
N VAL A 7 -6.41 2.31 2.42
CA VAL A 7 -7.76 2.77 2.01
C VAL A 7 -7.68 3.85 0.94
N GLY A 8 -8.79 4.13 0.28
CA GLY A 8 -8.86 5.11 -0.81
C GLY A 8 -9.85 4.74 -1.92
N PRO A 9 -10.11 5.66 -2.86
CA PRO A 9 -11.06 5.47 -3.95
C PRO A 9 -10.71 4.28 -4.86
N PRO A 10 -11.68 3.76 -5.64
CA PRO A 10 -11.38 2.84 -6.74
C PRO A 10 -10.31 3.42 -7.66
N GLY A 11 -9.37 2.57 -8.11
CA GLY A 11 -8.32 2.99 -9.03
C GLY A 11 -7.16 3.78 -8.41
N SER A 12 -7.26 4.28 -7.17
CA SER A 12 -6.24 5.17 -6.58
C SER A 12 -4.85 4.55 -6.41
N GLY A 13 -4.72 3.23 -6.55
CA GLY A 13 -3.48 2.48 -6.37
C GLY A 13 -3.27 1.99 -4.94
N LYS A 14 -4.35 1.75 -4.19
CA LYS A 14 -4.30 1.08 -2.88
C LYS A 14 -3.48 -0.20 -2.92
N THR A 15 -3.80 -1.10 -3.84
CA THR A 15 -3.11 -2.39 -3.99
C THR A 15 -1.62 -2.22 -4.19
N LEU A 16 -1.18 -1.29 -5.05
CA LEU A 16 0.24 -0.96 -5.21
C LEU A 16 0.90 -0.63 -3.87
N VAL A 17 0.30 0.26 -3.09
CA VAL A 17 0.86 0.71 -1.81
C VAL A 17 0.81 -0.42 -0.78
N ALA A 18 -0.31 -1.13 -0.68
CA ALA A 18 -0.52 -2.23 0.26
C ALA A 18 0.50 -3.36 0.03
N THR A 19 0.65 -3.83 -1.20
CA THR A 19 1.63 -4.86 -1.54
C THR A 19 3.06 -4.38 -1.27
N SER A 20 3.34 -3.10 -1.54
CA SER A 20 4.66 -2.53 -1.32
C SER A 20 5.04 -2.44 0.16
N VAL A 21 4.11 -2.01 1.00
CA VAL A 21 4.28 -1.95 2.46
C VAL A 21 4.43 -3.35 3.04
N ALA A 22 3.60 -4.31 2.61
CA ALA A 22 3.67 -5.69 3.07
C ALA A 22 5.03 -6.33 2.76
N ILE A 23 5.53 -6.18 1.53
CA ILE A 23 6.86 -6.68 1.14
C ILE A 23 7.96 -6.03 1.99
N TYR A 24 7.92 -4.70 2.17
CA TYR A 24 8.94 -4.02 2.96
C TYR A 24 8.95 -4.50 4.42
N LEU A 25 7.79 -4.53 5.07
CA LEU A 25 7.67 -4.96 6.46
C LEU A 25 8.07 -6.42 6.63
N TYR A 26 7.69 -7.29 5.70
CA TYR A 26 8.11 -8.70 5.74
C TYR A 26 9.62 -8.86 5.61
N LEU A 27 10.26 -8.13 4.70
CA LEU A 27 11.72 -8.13 4.57
C LEU A 27 12.43 -7.57 5.83
N ALA A 28 11.78 -6.67 6.56
CA ALA A 28 12.33 -6.07 7.77
C ALA A 28 12.12 -6.92 9.04
N SER A 29 11.06 -7.72 9.11
CA SER A 29 10.61 -8.39 10.34
C SER A 29 10.44 -9.91 10.25
N ALA A 30 10.25 -10.46 9.05
CA ALA A 30 9.81 -11.84 8.80
C ALA A 30 8.47 -12.24 9.47
N SER A 31 7.75 -11.29 10.09
CA SER A 31 6.52 -11.53 10.86
C SER A 31 5.34 -10.70 10.36
N THR A 32 5.32 -10.42 9.05
CA THR A 32 4.24 -9.67 8.39
C THR A 32 3.38 -10.59 7.54
N VAL A 33 2.07 -10.43 7.62
CA VAL A 33 1.10 -11.08 6.75
C VAL A 33 0.34 -10.06 5.91
N TYR A 34 -0.13 -10.50 4.75
CA TYR A 34 -0.96 -9.70 3.85
C TYR A 34 -2.39 -10.24 3.79
N ILE A 35 -3.36 -9.34 3.99
CA ILE A 35 -4.78 -9.63 3.88
C ILE A 35 -5.32 -8.86 2.69
N ASP A 36 -5.69 -9.60 1.65
CA ASP A 36 -6.36 -9.02 0.50
C ASP A 36 -7.87 -9.04 0.71
N ALA A 37 -8.44 -7.92 1.15
CA ALA A 37 -9.88 -7.81 1.37
C ALA A 37 -10.62 -7.34 0.09
N THR A 38 -9.91 -7.15 -1.03
CA THR A 38 -10.54 -6.78 -2.30
C THR A 38 -11.32 -7.96 -2.92
N PRO A 39 -12.33 -7.71 -3.79
CA PRO A 39 -13.07 -8.77 -4.45
C PRO A 39 -12.24 -9.56 -5.50
N ASP A 40 -11.33 -8.90 -6.21
CA ASP A 40 -10.57 -9.46 -7.34
C ASP A 40 -9.27 -10.19 -6.92
N LYS A 41 -8.88 -10.03 -5.66
CA LYS A 41 -7.72 -10.67 -5.03
C LYS A 41 -6.41 -10.39 -5.79
N THR A 42 -6.31 -9.22 -6.41
CA THR A 42 -5.15 -8.84 -7.22
C THR A 42 -3.90 -8.72 -6.37
N GLY A 43 -4.01 -8.12 -5.18
CA GLY A 43 -2.90 -7.98 -4.25
C GLY A 43 -2.30 -9.32 -3.81
N ALA A 44 -3.15 -10.28 -3.43
CA ALA A 44 -2.73 -11.61 -3.01
C ALA A 44 -1.96 -12.33 -4.11
N LYS A 45 -2.42 -12.23 -5.37
CA LYS A 45 -1.73 -12.80 -6.53
C LYS A 45 -0.33 -12.20 -6.72
N LEU A 46 -0.17 -10.89 -6.48
CA LEU A 46 1.11 -10.19 -6.61
C LEU A 46 2.11 -10.58 -5.52
N VAL A 47 1.66 -10.80 -4.28
CA VAL A 47 2.57 -10.98 -3.14
C VAL A 47 2.70 -12.40 -2.61
N LYS A 48 1.89 -13.37 -3.06
CA LYS A 48 1.87 -14.75 -2.53
C LYS A 48 3.24 -15.46 -2.44
N ASN A 49 4.19 -15.08 -3.29
CA ASN A 49 5.54 -15.65 -3.32
C ASN A 49 6.56 -14.84 -2.49
N TYR A 50 6.12 -13.75 -1.86
CA TYR A 50 6.95 -12.77 -1.15
C TYR A 50 6.54 -12.60 0.31
N VAL A 51 5.24 -12.67 0.62
CA VAL A 51 4.67 -12.43 1.94
C VAL A 51 3.59 -13.48 2.21
N PRO A 52 3.55 -14.10 3.40
CA PRO A 52 2.46 -14.98 3.79
C PRO A 52 1.10 -14.29 3.70
N LEU A 53 0.08 -15.05 3.29
CA LEU A 53 -1.29 -14.57 3.15
C LEU A 53 -2.13 -15.04 4.34
N ALA A 54 -3.04 -14.17 4.78
CA ALA A 54 -4.12 -14.51 5.69
C ALA A 54 -5.46 -14.07 5.07
N ALA A 55 -6.52 -14.85 5.28
CA ALA A 55 -7.87 -14.51 4.86
C ALA A 55 -8.44 -13.34 5.67
N ASP A 56 -8.11 -13.27 6.96
CA ASP A 56 -8.58 -12.22 7.86
C ASP A 56 -7.63 -11.98 9.06
N ILE A 57 -8.06 -11.10 9.96
CA ILE A 57 -7.31 -10.68 11.16
C ILE A 57 -7.18 -11.82 12.19
N HIS A 58 -8.12 -12.76 12.23
CA HIS A 58 -8.06 -13.90 13.15
C HIS A 58 -6.98 -14.88 12.68
N GLU A 59 -7.00 -15.25 11.40
CA GLU A 59 -5.95 -16.10 10.82
C GLU A 59 -4.57 -15.45 10.95
N ALA A 60 -4.47 -14.14 10.72
CA ALA A 60 -3.23 -13.39 10.92
C ALA A 60 -2.66 -13.52 12.36
N ARG A 61 -3.53 -13.60 13.38
CA ARG A 61 -3.11 -13.81 14.78
C ARG A 61 -2.70 -15.25 15.03
N ASP A 62 -3.41 -16.20 14.44
CA ASP A 62 -3.09 -17.63 14.58
C ASP A 62 -1.74 -17.97 13.91
N MET A 63 -1.34 -17.17 12.91
CA MET A 63 -0.01 -17.21 12.28
C MET A 63 1.10 -16.53 13.11
N ASP A 64 0.80 -16.03 14.31
CA ASP A 64 1.72 -15.29 15.19
C ASP A 64 2.38 -14.08 14.50
N ALA A 65 1.61 -13.36 13.67
CA ALA A 65 2.12 -12.20 12.94
C ALA A 65 2.24 -10.96 13.85
N ASP A 66 3.37 -10.26 13.74
CA ASP A 66 3.55 -8.95 14.38
C ASP A 66 2.83 -7.85 13.61
N TYR A 67 2.70 -7.99 12.28
CA TYR A 67 2.09 -7.01 11.40
C TYR A 67 1.09 -7.64 10.44
N ALA A 68 -0.06 -6.99 10.27
CA ALA A 68 -1.03 -7.33 9.23
C ALA A 68 -1.25 -6.12 8.32
N VAL A 69 -1.01 -6.28 7.02
CA VAL A 69 -1.29 -5.25 6.01
C VAL A 69 -2.56 -5.64 5.27
N ILE A 70 -3.59 -4.79 5.38
CA ILE A 70 -4.90 -5.00 4.75
C ILE A 70 -5.00 -4.10 3.51
N ASP A 71 -5.21 -4.70 2.34
CA ASP A 71 -5.69 -3.98 1.16
C ASP A 71 -7.21 -3.93 1.20
N ALA A 72 -7.75 -2.77 1.58
CA ALA A 72 -9.18 -2.63 1.80
C ALA A 72 -9.96 -2.57 0.48
N PRO A 73 -11.17 -3.17 0.42
CA PRO A 73 -12.04 -2.97 -0.71
C PRO A 73 -12.45 -1.49 -0.82
N PRO A 74 -12.89 -1.03 -2.00
CA PRO A 74 -13.27 0.36 -2.19
C PRO A 74 -14.37 0.79 -1.21
N TYR A 75 -14.22 1.98 -0.64
CA TYR A 75 -15.17 2.61 0.30
C TYR A 75 -15.31 1.94 1.66
N GLU A 76 -14.63 0.83 1.93
CA GLU A 76 -14.56 0.26 3.26
C GLU A 76 -13.32 0.74 4.01
N VAL A 77 -13.47 0.85 5.33
CA VAL A 77 -12.40 1.25 6.24
C VAL A 77 -12.36 0.26 7.40
N PRO A 78 -11.75 -0.93 7.20
CA PRO A 78 -11.50 -1.88 8.28
C PRO A 78 -10.76 -1.20 9.44
N ARG A 79 -11.10 -1.59 10.68
CA ARG A 79 -10.46 -1.00 11.86
C ARG A 79 -8.98 -1.39 11.92
N ALA A 80 -8.12 -0.38 12.08
CA ALA A 80 -6.67 -0.55 12.09
C ALA A 80 -5.98 0.26 13.18
N ASN A 81 -4.72 -0.08 13.48
CA ASN A 81 -3.84 0.77 14.28
C ASN A 81 -3.34 1.96 13.44
N TYR A 82 -3.02 1.70 12.17
CA TYR A 82 -2.51 2.68 11.22
C TYR A 82 -3.31 2.65 9.92
N TYR A 83 -3.56 3.84 9.36
CA TYR A 83 -4.22 4.01 8.07
C TYR A 83 -3.28 4.61 7.05
N VAL A 84 -3.25 4.02 5.86
CA VAL A 84 -2.58 4.58 4.69
C VAL A 84 -3.65 4.95 3.67
N VAL A 85 -3.90 6.23 3.50
CA VAL A 85 -4.90 6.74 2.57
C VAL A 85 -4.24 7.05 1.24
N VAL A 86 -4.64 6.36 0.18
CA VAL A 86 -4.09 6.53 -1.17
C VAL A 86 -5.05 7.34 -2.02
N LEU A 87 -4.60 8.51 -2.46
CA LEU A 87 -5.38 9.50 -3.19
C LEU A 87 -4.76 9.82 -4.55
N GLU A 88 -5.59 10.08 -5.55
CA GLU A 88 -5.15 10.68 -6.81
C GLU A 88 -5.19 12.21 -6.74
N GLN A 89 -4.58 12.85 -7.73
CA GLN A 89 -4.55 14.31 -7.86
C GLN A 89 -5.93 15.01 -7.72
N PRO A 90 -7.04 14.51 -8.31
CA PRO A 90 -8.35 15.11 -8.11
C PRO A 90 -8.83 15.04 -6.66
N ASP A 91 -8.55 13.93 -5.98
CA ASP A 91 -8.99 13.67 -4.61
C ASP A 91 -8.34 14.60 -3.60
N LEU A 92 -7.07 14.96 -3.82
CA LEU A 92 -6.31 15.88 -2.96
C LEU A 92 -6.96 17.26 -2.81
N LYS A 93 -7.87 17.65 -3.71
CA LYS A 93 -8.57 18.93 -3.67
C LYS A 93 -9.86 18.89 -2.84
N VAL A 94 -10.43 17.70 -2.66
CA VAL A 94 -11.80 17.53 -2.15
C VAL A 94 -11.85 16.68 -0.88
N VAL A 95 -10.95 15.72 -0.72
CA VAL A 95 -10.89 14.84 0.44
C VAL A 95 -10.14 15.53 1.57
N ARG A 96 -10.83 15.75 2.69
CA ARG A 96 -10.21 16.21 3.94
C ARG A 96 -9.86 15.00 4.78
N ILE A 97 -8.55 14.75 4.94
CA ILE A 97 -8.05 13.66 5.79
C ILE A 97 -7.66 14.23 7.15
N PRO A 98 -8.09 13.62 8.27
CA PRO A 98 -7.63 13.98 9.60
C PRO A 98 -6.10 13.94 9.69
N LYS A 99 -5.50 14.97 10.30
CA LYS A 99 -4.06 15.02 10.55
C LYS A 99 -3.75 14.29 11.85
N GLU A 100 -3.87 12.97 11.82
CA GLU A 100 -3.57 12.11 12.97
C GLU A 100 -2.21 11.41 12.78
N PRO A 101 -1.42 11.16 13.84
CA PRO A 101 -0.09 10.56 13.73
C PRO A 101 -0.09 9.16 13.09
N ASN A 102 -1.18 8.41 13.28
CA ASN A 102 -1.38 7.06 12.73
C ASN A 102 -2.00 7.05 11.33
N VAL A 103 -2.20 8.23 10.71
CA VAL A 103 -2.73 8.37 9.35
C VAL A 103 -1.64 8.91 8.43
N LYS A 104 -1.33 8.16 7.37
CA LYS A 104 -0.42 8.58 6.29
C LYS A 104 -1.21 8.76 5.00
N VAL A 105 -0.90 9.82 4.26
CA VAL A 105 -1.53 10.09 2.96
C VAL A 105 -0.50 9.88 1.87
N VAL A 106 -0.79 8.98 0.92
CA VAL A 106 0.03 8.74 -0.26
C VAL A 106 -0.69 9.33 -1.47
N ALA A 107 -0.08 10.35 -2.08
CA ALA A 107 -0.54 10.95 -3.32
C ALA A 107 0.00 10.16 -4.52
N ASN A 108 -0.87 9.43 -5.21
CA ASN A 108 -0.52 8.57 -6.32
C ASN A 108 -0.90 9.16 -7.69
N LYS A 109 -0.26 8.65 -8.74
CA LYS A 109 -0.46 9.04 -10.15
C LYS A 109 -0.31 10.54 -10.40
N LEU A 110 0.55 11.22 -9.65
CA LEU A 110 0.76 12.65 -9.84
C LEU A 110 1.46 12.92 -11.18
N THR A 111 0.91 13.85 -11.95
CA THR A 111 1.50 14.29 -13.24
C THR A 111 2.23 15.63 -13.11
N SER A 112 1.84 16.45 -12.13
CA SER A 112 2.49 17.74 -11.88
C SER A 112 3.75 17.60 -11.04
N LYS A 113 4.88 18.10 -11.57
CA LYS A 113 6.15 18.23 -10.84
C LYS A 113 6.01 19.04 -9.55
N TRP A 114 5.18 20.08 -9.56
CA TRP A 114 4.97 20.91 -8.38
C TRP A 114 4.30 20.13 -7.25
N MET A 115 3.31 19.29 -7.56
CA MET A 115 2.68 18.45 -6.54
C MET A 115 3.58 17.32 -6.07
N LEU A 116 4.39 16.73 -6.97
CA LEU A 116 5.40 15.74 -6.59
C LEU A 116 6.44 16.29 -5.59
N TRP A 117 6.69 17.59 -5.64
CA TRP A 117 7.56 18.29 -4.70
C TRP A 117 6.83 18.66 -3.41
N ARG A 118 5.57 19.10 -3.51
CA ARG A 118 4.74 19.51 -2.37
C ARG A 118 4.33 18.35 -1.47
N GLU A 119 3.94 17.23 -2.07
CA GLU A 119 3.45 16.06 -1.36
C GLU A 119 4.64 15.17 -0.94
N ARG A 120 4.82 14.97 0.37
CA ARG A 120 5.94 14.20 0.92
C ARG A 120 5.94 12.75 0.44
N LEU A 121 4.78 12.09 0.54
CA LEU A 121 4.56 10.72 0.10
C LEU A 121 3.86 10.75 -1.26
N ALA A 122 4.65 10.93 -2.32
CA ALA A 122 4.14 11.12 -3.66
C ALA A 122 4.69 10.09 -4.64
N ILE A 123 3.82 9.48 -5.45
CA ILE A 123 4.18 8.57 -6.55
C ILE A 123 3.72 9.22 -7.87
N PRO A 124 4.63 9.41 -8.84
CA PRO A 124 4.26 9.95 -10.15
C PRO A 124 3.41 8.94 -10.92
N TYR A 125 2.68 9.44 -11.92
CA TYR A 125 2.16 8.53 -12.94
C TYR A 125 3.32 7.83 -13.64
N ASP A 126 3.33 6.51 -13.58
CA ASP A 126 4.36 5.66 -14.16
C ASP A 126 3.70 4.45 -14.84
N PRO A 127 3.67 4.40 -16.18
CA PRO A 127 3.01 3.32 -16.91
C PRO A 127 3.68 1.96 -16.67
N THR A 128 4.95 1.93 -16.25
CA THR A 128 5.65 0.68 -15.96
C THR A 128 5.13 -0.02 -14.70
N ILE A 129 4.51 0.73 -13.79
CA ILE A 129 3.80 0.17 -12.63
C ILE A 129 2.60 -0.65 -13.10
N ALA A 130 1.75 -0.06 -13.96
CA ALA A 130 0.55 -0.71 -14.46
C ALA A 130 0.90 -1.98 -15.24
N TRP A 131 1.91 -1.90 -16.11
CA TRP A 131 2.44 -3.07 -16.83
C TRP A 131 2.90 -4.17 -15.86
N SER A 132 3.73 -3.83 -14.87
CA SER A 132 4.25 -4.80 -13.89
C SER A 132 3.13 -5.54 -13.15
N MET A 133 2.12 -4.80 -12.67
CA MET A 133 0.97 -5.38 -11.99
C MET A 133 0.12 -6.27 -12.91
N GLN A 134 -0.04 -5.91 -14.18
CA GLN A 134 -0.77 -6.71 -15.17
C GLN A 134 -0.05 -8.04 -15.46
N GLU A 135 1.29 -8.03 -15.51
CA GLU A 135 2.13 -9.22 -15.66
C GLU A 135 2.22 -10.06 -14.37
N GLY A 136 1.56 -9.64 -13.29
CA GLY A 136 1.53 -10.38 -12.03
C GLY A 136 2.76 -10.19 -11.15
N TYR A 137 3.57 -9.15 -11.39
CA TYR A 137 4.73 -8.82 -10.58
C TYR A 137 4.47 -7.64 -9.64
N PRO A 138 4.89 -7.71 -8.37
CA PRO A 138 4.80 -6.57 -7.49
C PRO A 138 5.80 -5.50 -7.97
N PRO A 139 5.40 -4.23 -8.15
CA PRO A 139 6.26 -3.21 -8.75
C PRO A 139 7.58 -2.94 -8.00
N LEU A 140 7.67 -3.27 -6.72
CA LEU A 140 8.93 -3.22 -5.96
C LEU A 140 9.96 -4.28 -6.37
N ALA A 141 9.52 -5.40 -6.94
CA ALA A 141 10.39 -6.51 -7.32
C ALA A 141 10.85 -6.45 -8.79
N VAL A 142 10.44 -5.42 -9.54
CA VAL A 142 10.72 -5.31 -10.98
C VAL A 142 11.70 -4.18 -11.27
N ALA A 143 12.88 -4.52 -11.75
CA ALA A 143 13.96 -3.56 -12.02
C ALA A 143 13.58 -2.44 -13.02
N ASN A 144 12.68 -2.75 -13.98
CA ASN A 144 12.26 -1.82 -15.02
C ASN A 144 11.17 -0.82 -14.58
N VAL A 145 10.66 -0.92 -13.34
CA VAL A 145 9.69 0.05 -12.82
C VAL A 145 10.39 1.35 -12.50
N LYS A 146 10.16 2.42 -13.27
CA LYS A 146 10.94 3.67 -13.15
C LYS A 146 10.85 4.29 -11.74
N SER A 147 9.69 4.16 -11.11
CA SER A 147 9.40 4.72 -9.79
C SER A 147 9.73 3.79 -8.62
N TRP A 148 10.41 2.65 -8.86
CA TRP A 148 10.65 1.63 -7.83
C TRP A 148 11.30 2.20 -6.56
N ARG A 149 12.31 3.09 -6.70
CA ARG A 149 12.99 3.72 -5.55
C ARG A 149 12.04 4.54 -4.70
N ARG A 150 11.14 5.27 -5.35
CA ARG A 150 10.17 6.15 -4.69
C ARG A 150 9.11 5.32 -3.97
N ILE A 151 8.60 4.26 -4.61
CA ILE A 151 7.70 3.29 -3.97
C ILE A 151 8.37 2.66 -2.75
N ARG A 152 9.64 2.24 -2.87
CA ARG A 152 10.41 1.65 -1.76
C ARG A 152 10.55 2.63 -0.59
N ASN A 153 10.89 3.88 -0.87
CA ASN A 153 11.06 4.89 0.18
C ASN A 153 9.74 5.21 0.89
N ILE A 154 8.63 5.23 0.16
CA ILE A 154 7.29 5.41 0.75
C ILE A 154 6.91 4.20 1.62
N ALA A 155 7.11 2.98 1.11
CA ALA A 155 6.87 1.76 1.88
C ALA A 155 7.73 1.73 3.16
N LYS A 156 8.99 2.15 3.06
CA LYS A 156 9.90 2.32 4.20
C LYS A 156 9.38 3.34 5.21
N GLU A 157 9.03 4.55 4.76
CA GLU A 157 8.54 5.59 5.68
C GLU A 157 7.25 5.17 6.40
N ILE A 158 6.35 4.46 5.70
CA ILE A 158 5.15 3.89 6.31
C ILE A 158 5.55 2.81 7.32
N GLY A 159 6.39 1.85 6.93
CA GLY A 159 6.78 0.73 7.79
C GLY A 159 7.53 1.17 9.04
N ASP A 160 8.42 2.15 8.93
CA ASP A 160 9.19 2.68 10.08
C ASP A 160 8.32 3.47 11.06
N ALA A 161 7.13 3.94 10.64
CA ALA A 161 6.20 4.69 11.50
C ALA A 161 5.28 3.77 12.34
N VAL A 162 5.28 2.47 12.05
CA VAL A 162 4.34 1.50 12.62
C VAL A 162 4.88 0.85 13.87
#